data_AF-A0A5D4SYE0-F1
#
_entry.id   AF-A0A5D4SYE0-F1
#
_cell.length_a   1.000
_cell.length_b   1.000
_cell.length_c   1.000
_cell.angle_alpha   90.00
_cell.angle_beta   90.00
_cell.angle_gamma   90.00
#
_symmetry.space_group_name_H-M   'P 1'
#
loop_
_entity.id
_entity.type
_entity.pdbx_description
1 polymer ?
#
loop_
_entity_poly.entity_id
_entity_poly.type
_entity_poly.pdbx_seq_one_letter_code
_entity_poly.pdbx_strand_id
1 'polypeptide(L)'
;MTHKQKDATVAAEASYENKLEKFLPTSQEMENMNLSQFEEWVDIAILKIPEREISRNPLLHLQKQIVRTLEDTLSTEQQKETKVYESIKLYYKITNR
;
A
#
# COMPACT_ATOMS: atom_id res chain seq x y z
N MET A 1 10.31 26.93 -16.92
CA MET A 1 9.96 25.53 -17.27
C MET A 1 9.82 24.73 -15.97
N THR A 2 8.67 24.75 -15.29
CA THR A 2 8.48 23.95 -14.04
C THR A 2 7.00 23.92 -13.60
N HIS A 3 6.05 23.74 -14.52
CA HIS A 3 4.61 23.70 -14.19
C HIS A 3 3.83 22.57 -14.87
N LYS A 4 4.51 21.48 -15.29
CA LYS A 4 3.82 20.30 -15.87
C LYS A 4 4.00 19.00 -15.07
N GLN A 5 4.83 18.99 -14.03
CA GLN A 5 5.11 17.79 -13.24
C GLN A 5 4.23 17.64 -12.00
N LYS A 6 3.55 18.70 -11.53
CA LYS A 6 2.65 18.60 -10.36
C LYS A 6 1.25 18.10 -10.76
N ASP A 7 0.76 18.45 -11.94
CA ASP A 7 -0.60 18.11 -12.37
C ASP A 7 -0.77 16.65 -12.78
N ALA A 8 0.29 16.02 -13.31
CA ALA A 8 0.26 14.60 -13.67
C ALA A 8 0.21 13.67 -12.44
N THR A 9 0.80 14.08 -11.32
CA THR A 9 0.80 13.32 -10.06
C THR A 9 -0.59 13.31 -9.43
N VAL A 10 -1.28 14.46 -9.44
CA VAL A 10 -2.64 14.60 -8.87
C VAL A 10 -3.69 13.87 -9.71
N ALA A 11 -3.55 13.87 -11.04
CA ALA A 11 -4.49 13.20 -11.94
C ALA A 11 -4.38 11.66 -11.88
N ALA A 12 -3.19 11.12 -11.60
CA ALA A 12 -2.99 9.68 -11.42
C ALA A 12 -3.51 9.18 -10.07
N GLU A 13 -3.47 10.00 -9.02
CA GLU A 13 -3.96 9.64 -7.67
C GLU A 13 -5.47 9.41 -7.63
N ALA A 14 -6.26 10.20 -8.38
CA ALA A 14 -7.72 10.08 -8.41
C ALA A 14 -8.25 8.83 -9.14
N SER A 15 -7.44 8.18 -9.98
CA SER A 15 -7.88 7.06 -10.83
C SER A 15 -7.88 5.70 -10.12
N TYR A 16 -7.18 5.55 -8.99
CA TYR A 16 -7.02 4.24 -8.33
C TYR A 16 -7.92 4.04 -7.10
N GLU A 17 -8.54 5.10 -6.56
CA GLU A 17 -9.50 4.96 -5.45
C GLU A 17 -10.77 4.19 -5.85
N ASN A 18 -11.11 4.21 -7.15
CA ASN A 18 -12.43 3.87 -7.65
C ASN A 18 -12.72 2.36 -7.86
N LYS A 19 -11.86 1.45 -7.36
CA LYS A 19 -12.02 0.00 -7.58
C LYS A 19 -11.97 -0.89 -6.33
N LEU A 20 -11.75 -0.33 -5.14
CA LEU A 20 -11.70 -1.14 -3.92
C LEU A 20 -13.06 -1.12 -3.22
N GLU A 21 -13.72 -2.29 -3.17
CA GLU A 21 -14.96 -2.49 -2.41
C GLU A 21 -14.84 -1.96 -0.98
N LYS A 22 -15.96 -1.51 -0.40
CA LYS A 22 -16.02 -1.05 0.99
C LYS A 22 -15.54 -2.17 1.92
N PHE A 23 -14.54 -1.86 2.75
CA PHE A 23 -14.00 -2.81 3.73
C PHE A 23 -14.33 -2.42 5.17
N LEU A 24 -14.31 -1.12 5.49
CA LEU A 24 -14.56 -0.67 6.85
C LEU A 24 -16.06 -0.76 7.18
N PRO A 25 -16.42 -1.31 8.36
CA PRO A 25 -17.77 -1.21 8.88
C PRO A 25 -18.11 0.27 9.16
N THR A 26 -19.40 0.58 9.18
CA THR A 26 -19.91 1.84 9.72
C THR A 26 -19.74 1.88 11.24
N SER A 27 -19.83 3.08 11.82
CA SER A 27 -19.84 3.24 13.28
C SER A 27 -20.98 2.43 13.93
N GLN A 28 -22.16 2.43 13.31
CA GLN A 28 -23.31 1.67 13.81
C GLN A 28 -23.08 0.16 13.77
N GLU A 29 -22.45 -0.36 12.70
CA GLU A 29 -22.09 -1.78 12.61
C GLU A 29 -21.05 -2.15 13.68
N MET A 30 -20.06 -1.28 13.93
CA MET A 30 -19.06 -1.48 15.00
C MET A 30 -19.68 -1.52 16.40
N GLU A 31 -20.62 -0.62 16.70
CA GLU A 31 -21.34 -0.61 17.99
C GLU A 31 -22.21 -1.86 18.20
N ASN A 32 -22.71 -2.44 17.11
CA ASN A 32 -23.55 -3.64 17.15
C ASN A 32 -22.75 -4.94 17.18
N MET A 33 -21.42 -4.90 16.98
CA MET A 33 -20.57 -6.08 17.10
C MET A 33 -20.47 -6.51 18.56
N ASN A 34 -20.66 -7.80 18.81
CA ASN A 34 -20.23 -8.37 20.08
C ASN A 34 -18.71 -8.54 20.10
N LEU A 35 -18.16 -8.87 21.28
CA LEU A 35 -16.71 -8.97 21.47
C LEU A 35 -16.04 -9.95 20.49
N SER A 36 -16.63 -11.13 20.26
CA SER A 36 -16.07 -12.13 19.35
C SER A 36 -16.06 -11.68 17.90
N GLN A 37 -17.12 -11.00 17.45
CA GLN A 37 -17.19 -10.41 16.10
C GLN A 37 -16.17 -9.29 15.91
N PHE A 38 -15.97 -8.49 16.96
CA PHE A 38 -14.98 -7.42 16.94
C PHE A 38 -13.55 -7.99 16.89
N GLU A 39 -13.24 -9.00 17.69
CA GLU A 39 -11.94 -9.70 17.65
C GLU A 39 -11.66 -10.28 16.26
N GLU A 40 -12.62 -10.99 15.67
CA GLU A 40 -12.48 -11.52 14.31
C GLU A 40 -12.26 -10.41 13.28
N TRP A 41 -12.99 -9.31 13.38
CA TRP A 41 -12.81 -8.17 12.49
C TRP A 41 -11.42 -7.55 12.63
N VAL A 42 -10.89 -7.42 13.85
CA VAL A 42 -9.53 -6.91 14.10
C VAL A 42 -8.48 -7.81 13.44
N ASP A 43 -8.61 -9.13 13.58
CA ASP A 43 -7.71 -10.11 12.99
C ASP A 43 -7.71 -10.06 11.45
N ILE A 44 -8.86 -9.75 10.84
CA ILE A 44 -8.95 -9.55 9.39
C ILE A 44 -8.37 -8.17 8.99
N ALA A 45 -8.67 -7.13 9.77
CA ALA A 45 -8.30 -5.75 9.48
C ALA A 45 -6.79 -5.53 9.49
N ILE A 46 -6.05 -6.17 10.41
CA ILE A 46 -4.59 -6.05 10.49
C ILE A 46 -3.89 -6.52 9.20
N LEU A 47 -4.49 -7.47 8.48
CA LEU A 47 -3.98 -7.96 7.20
C LEU A 47 -4.53 -7.13 6.03
N LYS A 48 -5.84 -6.87 6.02
CA LYS A 48 -6.51 -6.24 4.87
C LYS A 48 -6.22 -4.77 4.71
N ILE A 49 -6.06 -4.00 5.78
CA ILE A 49 -5.83 -2.56 5.67
C ILE A 49 -4.49 -2.27 4.97
N PRO A 50 -3.36 -2.88 5.38
CA PRO A 50 -2.08 -2.70 4.67
C PRO A 50 -2.14 -3.14 3.20
N GLU A 51 -2.75 -4.29 2.90
CA GLU A 51 -2.93 -4.77 1.51
C GLU A 51 -3.64 -3.72 0.64
N ARG A 52 -4.69 -3.11 1.19
CA ARG A 52 -5.49 -2.09 0.49
C ARG A 52 -4.73 -0.79 0.32
N GLU A 53 -3.95 -0.36 1.31
CA GLU A 53 -3.08 0.83 1.17
C GLU A 53 -2.09 0.66 0.03
N ILE A 54 -1.41 -0.49 -0.03
CA ILE A 54 -0.49 -0.82 -1.13
C ILE A 54 -1.24 -0.82 -2.46
N SER A 55 -2.42 -1.45 -2.52
CA SER A 55 -3.21 -1.57 -3.75
C SER A 55 -3.73 -0.24 -4.29
N ARG A 56 -3.97 0.77 -3.42
CA ARG A 56 -4.42 2.11 -3.83
C ARG A 56 -3.36 2.86 -4.62
N ASN A 57 -2.09 2.75 -4.23
CA ASN A 57 -1.00 3.38 -4.97
C ASN A 57 0.27 2.51 -4.92
N PRO A 58 0.31 1.41 -5.72
CA PRO A 58 1.39 0.44 -5.66
C PRO A 58 2.75 1.04 -6.01
N LEU A 59 2.77 2.02 -6.92
CA LEU A 59 4.02 2.64 -7.38
C LEU A 59 4.61 3.56 -6.31
N LEU A 60 3.78 4.36 -5.64
CA LEU A 60 4.24 5.18 -4.52
C LEU A 60 4.72 4.31 -3.35
N HIS A 61 4.03 3.20 -3.07
CA HIS A 61 4.48 2.26 -2.06
C HIS A 61 5.86 1.67 -2.42
N LEU A 62 6.05 1.22 -3.67
CA LEU A 62 7.34 0.74 -4.17
C LEU A 62 8.44 1.79 -3.98
N GLN A 63 8.18 3.04 -4.39
CA GLN A 63 9.15 4.14 -4.23
C GLN A 63 9.59 4.30 -2.77
N LYS A 64 8.64 4.30 -1.81
CA LYS A 64 8.95 4.41 -0.38
C LYS A 64 9.79 3.22 0.13
N GLN A 65 9.48 2.00 -0.31
CA GLN A 65 10.25 0.80 0.08
C GLN A 65 11.68 0.84 -0.45
N ILE A 66 11.87 1.29 -1.68
CA ILE A 66 13.20 1.46 -2.27
C ILE A 66 13.99 2.51 -1.49
N VAL A 67 13.41 3.69 -1.20
CA VAL A 67 14.08 4.72 -0.40
C VAL A 67 14.56 4.18 0.94
N ARG A 68 13.69 3.50 1.69
CA ARG A 68 14.04 2.87 2.98
C ARG A 68 15.17 1.84 2.84
N THR A 69 15.15 1.05 1.76
CA THR A 69 16.19 0.06 1.49
C THR A 69 17.54 0.70 1.20
N LEU A 70 17.55 1.84 0.48
CA LEU A 70 18.78 2.57 0.17
C LEU A 70 19.37 3.26 1.41
N GLU A 71 18.50 3.74 2.31
CA GLU A 71 18.85 4.35 3.60
C GLU A 71 19.35 3.34 4.65
N ASP A 72 19.15 2.04 4.44
CA ASP A 72 19.63 0.98 5.33
C ASP A 72 21.17 0.93 5.33
N THR A 73 21.79 1.38 6.42
CA THR A 73 23.25 1.41 6.58
C THR A 73 23.84 0.06 7.01
N LEU A 74 23.02 -0.91 7.40
CA LEU A 74 23.46 -2.22 7.87
C LEU A 74 23.61 -3.24 6.72
N SER A 75 22.98 -2.97 5.57
CA SER A 75 23.04 -3.84 4.40
C SER A 75 24.18 -3.47 3.45
N THR A 76 24.78 -4.48 2.82
CA THR A 76 25.71 -4.28 1.70
C THR A 76 24.96 -3.85 0.43
N GLU A 77 25.67 -3.29 -0.54
CA GLU A 77 25.07 -2.91 -1.84
C GLU A 77 24.38 -4.09 -2.53
N GLN A 78 24.98 -5.28 -2.53
CA GLN A 78 24.37 -6.48 -3.09
C GLN A 78 23.06 -6.88 -2.37
N GLN A 79 23.01 -6.72 -1.04
CA GLN A 79 21.79 -6.99 -0.26
C GLN A 79 20.70 -5.96 -0.57
N LYS A 80 21.07 -4.69 -0.76
CA LYS A 80 20.14 -3.64 -1.18
C LYS A 80 19.57 -3.91 -2.57
N GLU A 81 20.42 -4.27 -3.54
CA GLU A 81 19.98 -4.66 -4.89
C GLU A 81 18.96 -5.80 -4.85
N THR A 82 19.23 -6.82 -4.03
CA THR A 82 18.32 -7.96 -3.83
C THR A 82 16.96 -7.50 -3.28
N LYS A 83 16.95 -6.71 -2.20
CA LYS A 83 15.72 -6.18 -1.58
C LYS A 83 14.93 -5.26 -2.52
N VAL A 84 15.62 -4.43 -3.30
CA VAL A 84 14.99 -3.57 -4.32
C VAL A 84 14.35 -4.43 -5.41
N TYR A 85 15.06 -5.43 -5.93
CA TYR A 85 14.53 -6.34 -6.94
C TYR A 85 13.30 -7.11 -6.43
N GLU A 86 13.31 -7.60 -5.19
CA GLU A 86 12.15 -8.26 -4.56
C GLU A 86 10.95 -7.32 -4.44
N SER A 87 11.18 -6.06 -4.06
CA SER A 87 10.12 -5.03 -3.98
C SER A 87 9.52 -4.75 -5.36
N ILE A 88 10.35 -4.68 -6.41
CA ILE A 88 9.90 -4.50 -7.79
C ILE A 88 9.07 -5.71 -8.25
N LYS A 89 9.51 -6.93 -7.96
CA LYS A 89 8.72 -8.14 -8.27
C LYS A 89 7.36 -8.14 -7.60
N LEU A 90 7.29 -7.73 -6.33
CA LEU A 90 6.03 -7.62 -5.61
C LEU A 90 5.09 -6.60 -6.27
N TYR A 91 5.61 -5.45 -6.70
CA TYR A 91 4.84 -4.44 -7.44
C TYR A 91 4.20 -5.01 -8.72
N TYR A 92 4.98 -5.73 -9.54
CA TYR A 92 4.47 -6.36 -10.76
C TYR A 92 3.41 -7.42 -10.46
N LYS A 93 3.63 -8.25 -9.42
CA LYS A 93 2.65 -9.23 -8.95
C LYS A 93 1.32 -8.59 -8.54
N ILE A 94 1.34 -7.47 -7.82
CA ILE A 94 0.12 -6.77 -7.35
C ILE A 94 -0.59 -6.08 -8.52
N THR A 95 0.15 -5.54 -9.49
CA THR A 95 -0.41 -4.78 -10.61
C THR A 95 -0.79 -5.62 -11.83
N ASN A 96 -0.59 -6.95 -11.78
CA ASN A 96 -0.81 -7.88 -12.90
C ASN A 96 -0.13 -7.42 -14.20
N ARG A 97 1.10 -6.93 -14.10
CA ARG A 97 1.96 -6.52 -15.21
C ARG A 97 3.18 -7.43 -15.27
#